data_AF-A0A2V9IDJ4-F1
#
_entry.id   AF-A0A2V9IDJ4-F1
#
_cell.length_a   1.000
_cell.length_b   1.000
_cell.length_c   1.000
_cell.angle_alpha   90.00
_cell.angle_beta   90.00
_cell.angle_gamma   90.00
#
_symmetry.space_group_name_H-M   'P 1'
#
loop_
_entity.id
_entity.type
_entity.pdbx_description
1 polymer ?
#
loop_
_entity_poly.entity_id
_entity_poly.type
_entity_poly.pdbx_seq_one_letter_code
_entity_poly.pdbx_strand_id
1 'polypeptide(L)'
;MWRPAAWLPAGPPHTSMGVCVYSFGYRRPKSAYEFLEYGHELGAGGVQIGLDSLEPDYTQRIRRRAEQLDMYIEVIADLPSEDPSGFERKVRAAREAGALCLRAACLSGRRYETFSTLEEWKRFVTESKRKIARALPVLEKYRMPLGLENHKDWTAEEMGALLKEYSSEYLG
;
A
#
# COMPACT_ATOMS: atom_id res chain seq x y z
N MET A 1 -46.27 18.91 18.17
CA MET A 1 -44.98 19.27 18.79
C MET A 1 -43.88 18.53 18.02
N TRP A 2 -43.31 19.18 17.00
CA TRP A 2 -42.30 18.58 16.11
C TRP A 2 -40.94 18.67 16.81
N ARG A 3 -40.26 17.53 17.01
CA ARG A 3 -38.89 17.51 17.51
C ARG A 3 -37.96 17.60 16.30
N PRO A 4 -37.08 18.60 16.19
CA PRO A 4 -36.09 18.59 15.13
C PRO A 4 -35.13 17.42 15.37
N ALA A 5 -34.82 16.69 14.29
CA ALA A 5 -33.75 15.72 14.28
C ALA A 5 -32.47 16.43 14.76
N ALA A 6 -31.83 15.88 15.79
CA ALA A 6 -30.53 16.37 16.23
C ALA A 6 -29.56 16.24 15.04
N TRP A 7 -29.12 17.38 14.51
CA TRP A 7 -27.95 17.42 13.64
C TRP A 7 -26.78 16.88 14.47
N LEU A 8 -26.35 15.66 14.16
CA LEU A 8 -25.02 15.22 14.54
C LEU A 8 -24.05 16.27 13.96
N PRO A 9 -23.04 16.74 14.72
CA PRO A 9 -22.03 17.59 14.12
C PRO A 9 -21.44 16.81 12.94
N ALA A 10 -21.53 17.39 11.74
CA ALA A 10 -20.81 16.85 10.59
C ALA A 10 -19.34 16.76 11.02
N GLY A 11 -18.74 15.59 10.83
CA GLY A 11 -17.29 15.43 11.00
C GLY A 11 -16.53 16.49 10.21
N PRO A 12 -15.24 16.71 10.48
CA PRO A 12 -14.43 17.63 9.69
C PRO A 12 -14.61 17.33 8.19
N PRO A 13 -14.60 18.34 7.30
CA PRO A 13 -14.72 18.07 5.87
C PRO A 13 -13.59 17.13 5.42
N HIS A 14 -13.95 15.95 4.93
CA HIS A 14 -13.02 14.92 4.46
C HIS A 14 -12.83 15.04 2.95
N THR A 15 -11.59 15.14 2.49
CA THR A 15 -11.23 14.94 1.07
C THR A 15 -11.23 13.45 0.75
N SER A 16 -11.40 13.08 -0.53
CA SER A 16 -11.15 11.71 -0.99
C SER A 16 -9.67 11.38 -1.14
N MET A 17 -8.77 12.37 -1.02
CA MET A 17 -7.33 12.17 -1.12
C MET A 17 -6.74 11.60 0.17
N GLY A 18 -5.90 10.58 0.05
CA GLY A 18 -5.10 10.03 1.13
C GLY A 18 -3.74 10.69 1.30
N VAL A 19 -3.07 10.35 2.41
CA VAL A 19 -1.71 10.81 2.73
C VAL A 19 -0.76 9.63 2.98
N CYS A 20 0.48 9.75 2.51
CA CYS A 20 1.50 8.73 2.73
C CYS A 20 2.36 9.06 3.95
N VAL A 21 2.75 8.04 4.73
CA VAL A 21 3.60 8.20 5.92
C VAL A 21 4.95 8.87 5.60
N TYR A 22 5.44 8.74 4.37
CA TYR A 22 6.69 9.37 3.91
C TYR A 22 6.59 10.88 3.77
N SER A 23 5.38 11.46 3.73
CA SER A 23 5.18 12.91 3.71
C SER A 23 5.50 13.59 5.05
N PHE A 24 5.62 12.81 6.14
CA PHE A 24 5.77 13.33 7.51
C PHE A 24 7.17 13.10 8.08
N GLY A 25 8.18 13.78 7.52
CA GLY A 25 9.58 13.61 7.93
C GLY A 25 9.90 13.99 9.39
N TYR A 26 9.16 14.95 9.97
CA TYR A 26 9.42 15.45 11.33
C TYR A 26 8.53 14.79 12.41
N ARG A 27 7.22 14.67 12.15
CA ARG A 27 6.26 14.00 13.04
C ARG A 27 5.78 12.72 12.37
N ARG A 28 6.67 11.75 12.26
CA ARG A 28 6.35 10.49 11.60
C ARG A 28 5.42 9.65 12.51
N PRO A 29 4.21 9.32 12.06
CA PRO A 29 3.34 8.40 12.79
C PRO A 29 4.09 7.09 13.06
N LYS A 30 3.96 6.58 14.29
CA LYS A 30 4.68 5.39 14.74
C LYS A 30 3.91 4.10 14.47
N SER A 31 2.62 4.20 14.14
CA SER A 31 1.78 3.05 13.82
C SER A 31 0.67 3.40 12.84
N ALA A 32 0.11 2.38 12.20
CA ALA A 32 -1.06 2.53 11.33
C ALA A 32 -2.26 3.12 12.09
N TYR A 33 -2.45 2.73 13.35
CA TYR A 33 -3.55 3.27 14.18
C TYR A 33 -3.36 4.76 14.46
N GLU A 34 -2.17 5.17 14.92
CA GLU A 34 -1.85 6.59 15.14
C GLU A 34 -2.01 7.41 13.85
N PHE A 35 -1.63 6.83 12.71
CA PHE A 35 -1.71 7.55 11.45
C PHE A 35 -3.14 7.72 10.94
N LEU A 36 -4.02 6.75 11.19
CA LEU A 36 -5.45 6.90 10.89
C LEU A 36 -6.06 8.07 11.69
N GLU A 37 -5.77 8.17 12.99
CA GLU A 37 -6.22 9.31 13.81
C GLU A 37 -5.72 10.64 13.24
N TYR A 38 -4.42 10.72 12.99
CA TYR A 38 -3.81 11.94 12.53
C TYR A 38 -4.26 12.33 11.11
N GLY A 39 -4.42 11.36 10.22
CA GLY A 39 -4.98 11.57 8.88
C GLY A 39 -6.42 12.10 8.95
N HIS A 40 -7.24 11.56 9.85
CA HIS A 40 -8.60 12.04 10.08
C HIS A 40 -8.62 13.48 10.60
N GLU A 41 -7.75 13.82 11.57
CA GLU A 41 -7.58 15.20 12.07
C GLU A 41 -7.20 16.19 10.97
N LEU A 42 -6.43 15.75 9.97
CA LEU A 42 -6.05 16.55 8.80
C LEU A 42 -7.15 16.64 7.73
N GLY A 43 -8.26 15.90 7.88
CA GLY A 43 -9.32 15.81 6.88
C GLY A 43 -8.97 14.92 5.68
N ALA A 44 -8.00 14.01 5.79
CA ALA A 44 -7.66 13.06 4.72
C ALA A 44 -8.76 11.99 4.55
N GLY A 45 -8.84 11.42 3.35
CA GLY A 45 -9.75 10.31 3.02
C GLY A 45 -9.14 8.93 3.29
N GLY A 46 -7.83 8.85 3.52
CA GLY A 46 -7.14 7.60 3.78
C GLY A 46 -5.66 7.78 4.08
N VAL A 47 -4.99 6.67 4.38
CA VAL A 47 -3.55 6.65 4.71
C VAL A 47 -2.81 5.53 3.99
N GLN A 48 -1.56 5.78 3.60
CA GLN A 48 -0.62 4.76 3.12
C GLN A 48 0.51 4.53 4.13
N ILE A 49 0.57 3.34 4.72
CA ILE A 49 1.54 2.98 5.79
C ILE A 49 1.73 1.46 5.88
N GLY A 50 2.84 1.00 6.47
CA GLY A 50 3.02 -0.41 6.82
C GLY A 50 2.16 -0.83 8.02
N LEU A 51 1.87 -2.12 8.13
CA LEU A 51 1.26 -2.71 9.33
C LEU A 51 2.34 -3.07 10.36
N ASP A 52 2.13 -2.60 11.59
CA ASP A 52 2.99 -2.85 12.75
C ASP A 52 2.99 -4.31 13.21
N SER A 53 1.88 -5.00 12.99
CA SER A 53 1.69 -6.41 13.30
C SER A 53 0.84 -7.07 12.22
N LEU A 54 0.98 -8.38 12.06
CA LEU A 54 0.18 -9.20 11.14
C LEU A 54 -0.83 -10.07 11.89
N GLU A 55 -0.91 -9.93 13.21
CA GLU A 55 -1.81 -10.72 14.02
C GLU A 55 -3.28 -10.28 13.83
N PRO A 56 -4.25 -11.22 13.83
CA PRO A 56 -5.65 -10.93 13.55
C PRO A 56 -6.27 -9.86 14.46
N ASP A 57 -5.93 -9.84 15.75
CA ASP A 57 -6.45 -8.83 16.68
C ASP A 57 -6.00 -7.42 16.30
N TYR A 58 -4.78 -7.27 15.78
CA TYR A 58 -4.26 -6.01 15.31
C TYR A 58 -4.93 -5.58 14.00
N THR A 59 -5.00 -6.48 13.01
CA THR A 59 -5.59 -6.17 11.69
C THR A 59 -7.07 -5.80 11.82
N GLN A 60 -7.84 -6.54 12.63
CA GLN A 60 -9.23 -6.21 12.92
C GLN A 60 -9.40 -4.86 13.65
N ARG A 61 -8.48 -4.51 14.56
CA ARG A 61 -8.49 -3.21 15.22
C ARG A 61 -8.27 -2.07 14.21
N ILE A 62 -7.33 -2.23 13.27
CA ILE A 62 -7.09 -1.25 12.20
C ILE A 62 -8.34 -1.09 11.33
N ARG A 63 -8.91 -2.21 10.86
CA ARG A 63 -10.12 -2.19 10.04
C ARG A 63 -11.27 -1.44 10.71
N ARG A 64 -11.62 -1.83 11.94
CA ARG A 64 -12.70 -1.19 12.70
C ARG A 64 -12.47 0.30 12.84
N ARG A 65 -11.22 0.73 13.04
CA ARG A 65 -10.93 2.16 13.19
C ARG A 65 -11.04 2.92 11.87
N ALA A 66 -10.51 2.36 10.78
CA ALA A 66 -10.66 2.94 9.45
C ALA A 66 -12.15 3.11 9.07
N GLU A 67 -12.98 2.09 9.33
CA GLU A 67 -14.44 2.13 9.11
C GLU A 67 -15.13 3.20 10.00
N GLN A 68 -14.75 3.33 11.28
CA GLN A 68 -15.30 4.37 12.16
C GLN A 68 -14.97 5.79 11.72
N LEU A 69 -13.81 5.98 11.09
CA LEU A 69 -13.32 7.27 10.63
C LEU A 69 -13.73 7.57 9.18
N ASP A 70 -14.43 6.64 8.52
CA ASP A 70 -14.74 6.69 7.09
C ASP A 70 -13.49 6.91 6.21
N MET A 71 -12.42 6.18 6.51
CA MET A 71 -11.13 6.28 5.83
C MET A 71 -10.71 4.96 5.20
N TYR A 72 -10.00 5.03 4.08
CA TYR A 72 -9.32 3.85 3.51
C TYR A 72 -7.88 3.71 4.03
N ILE A 73 -7.32 2.50 3.91
CA ILE A 73 -5.91 2.22 4.18
C ILE A 73 -5.27 1.55 2.96
N GLU A 74 -4.07 2.00 2.60
CA GLU A 74 -3.18 1.33 1.66
C GLU A 74 -1.97 0.81 2.43
N VAL A 75 -1.59 -0.45 2.18
CA VAL A 75 -0.52 -1.09 2.95
C VAL A 75 0.77 -1.15 2.14
N ILE A 76 1.84 -0.60 2.69
CA ILE A 76 3.19 -0.72 2.11
C ILE A 76 3.69 -2.14 2.30
N ALA A 77 4.13 -2.77 1.22
CA ALA A 77 4.68 -4.13 1.22
C ALA A 77 5.93 -4.22 0.34
N ASP A 78 6.84 -5.11 0.72
CA ASP A 78 7.94 -5.53 -0.14
C ASP A 78 7.48 -6.65 -1.07
N LEU A 79 8.05 -6.73 -2.27
CA LEU A 79 7.85 -7.88 -3.15
C LEU A 79 8.50 -9.15 -2.56
N PRO A 80 7.97 -10.36 -2.86
CA PRO A 80 8.43 -11.59 -2.24
C PRO A 80 9.88 -11.96 -2.59
N SER A 81 10.59 -12.48 -1.58
CA SER A 81 11.81 -13.27 -1.76
C SER A 81 11.53 -14.60 -2.48
N GLU A 82 12.53 -15.47 -2.61
CA GLU A 82 12.35 -16.84 -3.14
C GLU A 82 11.32 -17.65 -2.33
N ASP A 83 11.32 -17.52 -1.00
CA ASP A 83 10.19 -17.96 -0.18
C ASP A 83 9.11 -16.86 -0.13
N PRO A 84 7.89 -17.10 -0.68
CA PRO A 84 6.80 -16.14 -0.66
C PRO A 84 6.01 -16.15 0.65
N SER A 85 6.30 -17.03 1.62
CA SER A 85 5.48 -17.21 2.83
C SER A 85 5.29 -15.92 3.63
N GLY A 86 6.34 -15.09 3.74
CA GLY A 86 6.28 -13.80 4.42
C GLY A 86 5.40 -12.79 3.69
N PHE A 87 5.48 -12.76 2.36
CA PHE A 87 4.61 -11.94 1.53
C PHE A 87 3.16 -12.39 1.67
N GLU A 88 2.87 -13.69 1.59
CA GLU A 88 1.51 -14.22 1.76
C GLU A 88 0.89 -13.86 3.10
N ARG A 89 1.65 -13.95 4.20
CA ARG A 89 1.18 -13.47 5.51
C ARG A 89 0.84 -11.99 5.49
N LYS A 90 1.65 -11.16 4.82
CA LYS A 90 1.40 -9.71 4.69
C LYS A 90 0.15 -9.42 3.83
N VAL A 91 -0.02 -10.11 2.69
CA VAL A 91 -1.21 -9.97 1.83
C VAL A 91 -2.48 -10.31 2.61
N ARG A 92 -2.46 -11.43 3.35
CA ARG A 92 -3.58 -11.83 4.20
C ARG A 92 -3.89 -10.78 5.27
N ALA A 93 -2.88 -10.34 6.01
CA ALA A 93 -3.05 -9.34 7.06
C ALA A 93 -3.57 -7.99 6.53
N ALA A 94 -3.08 -7.55 5.37
CA ALA A 94 -3.57 -6.33 4.72
C ALA A 94 -5.06 -6.45 4.33
N ARG A 95 -5.46 -7.59 3.77
CA ARG A 95 -6.87 -7.87 3.47
C ARG A 95 -7.74 -7.89 4.73
N GLU A 96 -7.27 -8.52 5.81
CA GLU A 96 -7.99 -8.55 7.10
C GLU A 96 -8.10 -7.14 7.72
N ALA A 97 -7.08 -6.30 7.53
CA ALA A 97 -7.08 -4.90 7.95
C ALA A 97 -8.01 -4.00 7.10
N GLY A 98 -8.66 -4.56 6.06
CA GLY A 98 -9.55 -3.81 5.17
C GLY A 98 -8.79 -2.89 4.22
N ALA A 99 -7.53 -3.19 3.90
CA ALA A 99 -6.76 -2.38 2.98
C ALA A 99 -7.34 -2.41 1.56
N LEU A 100 -7.37 -1.23 0.93
CA LEU A 100 -7.84 -1.04 -0.43
C LEU A 100 -6.89 -1.72 -1.44
N CYS A 101 -5.59 -1.54 -1.23
CA CYS A 101 -4.54 -2.16 -2.02
C CYS A 101 -3.23 -2.24 -1.22
N LEU A 102 -2.28 -2.97 -1.80
CA LEU A 102 -0.87 -2.93 -1.42
C LEU A 102 -0.14 -1.91 -2.30
N ARG A 103 0.90 -1.28 -1.76
CA ARG A 103 1.89 -0.54 -2.55
C ARG A 103 3.26 -1.18 -2.36
N ALA A 104 3.92 -1.51 -3.47
CA ALA A 104 5.28 -2.04 -3.48
C ALA A 104 6.16 -1.29 -4.49
N ALA A 105 7.46 -1.54 -4.48
CA ALA A 105 8.39 -1.06 -5.51
C ALA A 105 9.46 -2.13 -5.76
N CYS A 106 10.04 -2.16 -6.96
CA CYS A 106 11.15 -3.04 -7.26
C CYS A 106 12.48 -2.51 -6.69
N LEU A 107 12.63 -1.18 -6.66
CA LEU A 107 13.83 -0.48 -6.21
C LEU A 107 13.54 0.50 -5.07
N SER A 108 14.39 0.52 -4.04
CA SER A 108 14.34 1.54 -2.97
C SER A 108 15.18 2.79 -3.26
N GLY A 109 16.15 2.70 -4.17
CA GLY A 109 17.04 3.80 -4.58
C GLY A 109 16.57 4.55 -5.82
N ARG A 110 17.52 4.91 -6.69
CA ARG A 110 17.28 5.54 -8.00
C ARG A 110 18.12 4.82 -9.04
N ARG A 111 17.57 4.50 -10.21
CA ARG A 111 18.30 3.76 -11.27
C ARG A 111 19.69 4.33 -11.53
N TYR A 112 19.79 5.65 -11.68
CA TYR A 112 21.03 6.38 -12.01
C TYR A 112 22.00 6.53 -10.83
N GLU A 113 21.61 6.19 -9.61
CA GLU A 113 22.48 6.15 -8.43
C GLU A 113 22.87 4.72 -8.05
N THR A 114 22.10 3.72 -8.50
CA THR A 114 22.26 2.32 -8.08
C THR A 114 23.07 1.48 -9.05
N PHE A 115 22.90 1.66 -10.36
CA PHE A 115 23.55 0.82 -11.37
C PHE A 115 24.62 1.59 -12.11
N SER A 116 25.85 1.06 -12.09
CA SER A 116 27.00 1.62 -12.79
C SER A 116 27.18 1.01 -14.19
N THR A 117 26.55 -0.14 -14.46
CA THR A 117 26.65 -0.83 -15.74
C THR A 117 25.28 -1.26 -16.28
N LEU A 118 25.19 -1.43 -17.60
CA LEU A 118 24.00 -1.99 -18.25
C LEU A 118 23.71 -3.43 -17.77
N GLU A 119 24.75 -4.19 -17.45
CA GLU A 119 24.59 -5.57 -16.98
C GLU A 119 23.93 -5.62 -15.59
N GLU A 120 24.35 -4.76 -14.67
CA GLU A 120 23.71 -4.59 -13.35
C GLU A 120 22.22 -4.26 -13.50
N TRP A 121 21.90 -3.30 -14.37
CA TRP A 121 20.51 -2.96 -14.69
C TRP A 121 19.73 -4.17 -15.19
N LYS A 122 20.26 -4.92 -16.17
CA LYS A 122 19.59 -6.12 -16.73
C LYS A 122 19.37 -7.21 -15.67
N ARG A 123 20.31 -7.41 -14.74
CA ARG A 123 20.14 -8.34 -13.62
C ARG A 123 19.01 -7.88 -12.68
N PHE A 124 18.96 -6.60 -12.34
CA PHE A 124 17.86 -6.02 -11.56
C PHE A 124 16.51 -6.22 -12.25
N VAL A 125 16.41 -5.97 -13.56
CA VAL A 125 15.17 -6.18 -14.33
C VAL A 125 14.73 -7.63 -14.24
N THR A 126 15.66 -8.55 -14.48
CA THR A 126 15.39 -10.00 -14.42
C THR A 126 14.88 -10.41 -13.05
N GLU A 127 15.51 -9.93 -11.98
CA GLU A 127 15.11 -10.25 -10.61
C GLU A 127 13.77 -9.62 -10.23
N SER A 128 13.52 -8.37 -10.63
CA SER A 128 12.25 -7.68 -10.42
C SER A 128 11.09 -8.45 -11.05
N LYS A 129 11.28 -8.93 -12.28
CA LYS A 129 10.29 -9.78 -12.96
C LYS A 129 10.02 -11.10 -12.24
N ARG A 130 11.05 -11.74 -11.68
CA ARG A 130 10.88 -12.97 -10.88
C ARG A 130 10.08 -12.68 -9.60
N LYS A 131 10.38 -11.59 -8.90
CA LYS A 131 9.64 -11.15 -7.72
C LYS A 131 8.16 -10.89 -8.03
N ILE A 132 7.87 -10.21 -9.15
CA ILE A 132 6.49 -9.96 -9.59
C ILE A 132 5.78 -11.27 -9.92
N ALA A 133 6.43 -12.17 -10.68
CA ALA A 133 5.87 -13.48 -11.02
C ALA A 133 5.55 -14.33 -9.77
N ARG A 134 6.38 -14.24 -8.73
CA ARG A 134 6.10 -14.89 -7.43
C ARG A 134 4.94 -14.25 -6.66
N ALA A 135 4.76 -12.93 -6.79
CA ALA A 135 3.70 -12.20 -6.09
C ALA A 135 2.31 -12.54 -6.66
N LEU A 136 2.19 -12.66 -7.98
CA LEU A 136 0.90 -12.79 -8.67
C LEU A 136 -0.02 -13.91 -8.15
N PRO A 137 0.44 -15.17 -8.00
CA PRO A 137 -0.42 -16.23 -7.48
C PRO A 137 -0.98 -15.94 -6.08
N VAL A 138 -0.20 -15.23 -5.25
CA VAL A 138 -0.63 -14.82 -3.90
C VAL A 138 -1.65 -13.71 -3.99
N LEU A 139 -1.39 -12.67 -4.80
CA LEU A 139 -2.33 -11.56 -5.01
C LEU A 139 -3.67 -12.05 -5.55
N GLU A 140 -3.66 -12.96 -6.52
CA GLU A 140 -4.85 -13.59 -7.11
C GLU A 140 -5.61 -14.45 -6.10
N LYS A 141 -4.91 -15.33 -5.36
CA LYS A 141 -5.50 -16.16 -4.31
C LYS A 141 -6.27 -15.32 -3.28
N TYR A 142 -5.72 -14.17 -2.91
CA TYR A 142 -6.32 -13.26 -1.94
C TYR A 142 -7.11 -12.11 -2.57
N ARG A 143 -7.25 -12.06 -3.90
CA ARG A 143 -7.89 -10.95 -4.64
C ARG A 143 -7.47 -9.58 -4.11
N MET A 144 -6.19 -9.42 -3.86
CA MET A 144 -5.62 -8.22 -3.24
C MET A 144 -4.90 -7.41 -4.32
N PRO A 145 -5.39 -6.23 -4.70
CA PRO A 145 -4.68 -5.38 -5.66
C PRO A 145 -3.34 -4.93 -5.10
N LEU A 146 -2.31 -4.90 -5.95
CA LEU A 146 -1.02 -4.31 -5.67
C LEU A 146 -0.71 -3.25 -6.71
N GLY A 147 -0.50 -2.02 -6.24
CA GLY A 147 0.11 -0.94 -7.02
C GLY A 147 1.63 -1.07 -6.98
N LEU A 148 2.24 -1.29 -8.14
CA LEU A 148 3.68 -1.28 -8.31
C LEU A 148 4.13 0.15 -8.60
N GLU A 149 4.73 0.78 -7.60
CA GLU A 149 5.25 2.13 -7.77
C GLU A 149 6.46 2.14 -8.71
N ASN A 150 6.44 3.02 -9.70
CA ASN A 150 7.65 3.45 -10.40
C ASN A 150 8.46 4.36 -9.48
N HIS A 151 9.44 3.78 -8.80
CA HIS A 151 10.25 4.47 -7.82
C HIS A 151 11.60 4.88 -8.42
N LYS A 152 11.54 5.59 -9.56
CA LYS A 152 12.70 6.04 -10.36
C LYS A 152 13.53 4.88 -10.92
N ASP A 153 12.88 3.73 -11.10
CA ASP A 153 13.48 2.50 -11.58
C ASP A 153 13.05 2.16 -12.99
N TRP A 154 11.93 2.67 -13.51
CA TRP A 154 11.43 2.43 -14.88
C TRP A 154 11.15 3.76 -15.60
N THR A 155 11.26 3.82 -16.93
CA THR A 155 10.52 4.85 -17.68
C THR A 155 9.03 4.52 -17.69
N ALA A 156 8.20 5.47 -18.10
CA ALA A 156 6.75 5.24 -18.23
C ALA A 156 6.44 4.12 -19.24
N GLU A 157 7.18 4.07 -20.36
CA GLU A 157 7.04 3.04 -21.39
C GLU A 157 7.46 1.67 -20.86
N GLU A 158 8.57 1.59 -20.13
CA GLU A 158 9.06 0.34 -19.55
C GLU A 158 8.09 -0.20 -18.49
N MET A 159 7.57 0.66 -17.60
CA MET A 159 6.56 0.27 -16.62
C MET A 159 5.27 -0.18 -17.32
N GLY A 160 4.81 0.57 -18.32
CA GLY A 160 3.62 0.21 -19.10
C GLY A 160 3.77 -1.13 -19.82
N ALA A 161 4.96 -1.42 -20.37
CA ALA A 161 5.26 -2.72 -20.97
C ALA A 161 5.31 -3.84 -19.93
N LEU A 162 5.94 -3.58 -18.77
CA LEU A 162 6.04 -4.54 -17.67
C LEU A 162 4.66 -4.95 -17.15
N LEU A 163 3.76 -4.00 -16.88
CA LEU A 163 2.42 -4.30 -16.40
C LEU A 163 1.58 -5.07 -17.45
N LYS A 164 1.70 -4.70 -18.73
CA LYS A 164 1.06 -5.43 -19.85
C LYS A 164 1.57 -6.86 -20.00
N GLU A 165 2.84 -7.11 -19.72
CA GLU A 165 3.42 -8.46 -19.78
C GLU A 165 2.70 -9.43 -18.83
N TYR A 166 2.32 -8.95 -17.64
CA TYR A 166 1.60 -9.76 -16.64
C TYR A 166 0.08 -9.72 -16.81
N SER A 167 -0.49 -8.60 -17.27
CA SER A 167 -1.93 -8.46 -17.56
C SER A 167 -2.87 -9.00 -16.46
N SER A 168 -2.57 -8.73 -15.19
CA SER A 168 -3.37 -9.21 -14.05
C SER A 168 -4.30 -8.12 -13.52
N GLU A 169 -5.53 -8.49 -13.14
CA GLU A 169 -6.49 -7.61 -12.42
C GLU A 169 -5.93 -7.09 -11.09
N TYR A 170 -5.02 -7.84 -10.48
CA TYR A 170 -4.49 -7.56 -9.14
C TYR A 170 -3.10 -6.92 -9.14
N LEU A 171 -2.60 -6.51 -10.32
CA LEU A 171 -1.31 -5.81 -10.45
C LEU A 171 -1.47 -4.61 -11.40
N GLY A 172 -1.14 -3.42 -10.91
CA GLY A 172 -1.21 -2.17 -11.68
C GLY A 172 -0.22 -1.12 -11.26
#